data_AF-A0A9X5H975-F1
#
_entry.id   AF-A0A9X5H975-F1
#
_cell.length_a   1.000
_cell.length_b   1.000
_cell.length_c   1.000
_cell.angle_alpha   90.00
_cell.angle_beta   90.00
_cell.angle_gamma   90.00
#
_symmetry.space_group_name_H-M   'P 1'
#
loop_
_entity.id
_entity.type
_entity.pdbx_description
1 polymer ?
#
loop_
_entity_poly.entity_id
_entity_poly.type
_entity_poly.pdbx_seq_one_letter_code
_entity_poly.pdbx_strand_id
1 'polypeptide(L)'
;MNTTEQNRDQRIRDIYKNVQTPDSVKERINETLNAIKQQEGSAAATQIRKKHKKPLSFRKITAIAAAAALGVGGTVFAAERIYQMHLNQNGKYQSDIGISTEQALPEEVEAVEVKAGYIPEGFALDPDKDYYVNESKDSGYYVHEPALIDEADPLSLLYVTDAETMTIDGHEAVYLSISESTDKDWRGDKLFVLYEEMDRVLPMGIWGHADKDELIKMAENIELTPTGKKTAVSELPLWSEIVNRPEGKKAAEEPDDSTYFNEASEEQMANVHQVGDRFQVESTLKDGESTVIQLEASVKNVQVADDLSLITNEEAIWPDTYESWKELVGPDGKLLPDTLLYQRQGDGVDSMPEIVRTEETKVKLVYAEVEYKNTDSKAYQDVWYFADLIPIVKEGDTYKIFDRTDETCDYVDNENTGVRHEMCYADVSGGGSGPKNYIPELQPGESVTIRFAWLVNEDELDKLYLNLNGNLVFTEKGLEIGFVDLNL
;
A
#
# COMPACT_ATOMS: atom_id res chain seq x y z
N MET A 1 41.41 25.90 -45.13
CA MET A 1 41.62 24.45 -44.94
C MET A 1 42.85 24.29 -44.07
N ASN A 2 42.66 24.02 -42.77
CA ASN A 2 43.73 23.96 -41.79
C ASN A 2 44.21 22.52 -41.61
N THR A 3 45.47 22.29 -41.92
CA THR A 3 46.19 21.00 -41.93
C THR A 3 46.31 20.32 -40.55
N THR A 4 45.81 20.98 -39.50
CA THR A 4 45.84 20.50 -38.10
C THR A 4 44.64 19.62 -37.74
N GLU A 5 43.48 19.80 -38.38
CA GLU A 5 42.28 18.97 -38.12
C GLU A 5 42.38 17.61 -38.81
N GLN A 6 42.88 17.55 -40.04
CA GLN A 6 43.09 16.29 -40.77
C GLN A 6 44.06 15.35 -40.05
N ASN A 7 45.12 15.87 -39.41
CA ASN A 7 46.07 15.06 -38.65
C ASN A 7 45.49 14.52 -37.33
N ARG A 8 44.48 15.20 -36.77
CA ARG A 8 43.78 14.76 -35.55
C ARG A 8 42.73 13.70 -35.87
N ASP A 9 42.00 13.87 -36.98
CA ASP A 9 41.03 12.89 -37.49
C ASP A 9 41.69 11.60 -37.99
N GLN A 10 42.92 11.68 -38.50
CA GLN A 10 43.70 10.49 -38.89
C GLN A 10 44.12 9.70 -37.63
N ARG A 11 44.64 10.38 -36.59
CA ARG A 11 45.00 9.77 -35.30
C ARG A 11 43.80 9.14 -34.59
N ILE A 12 42.64 9.79 -34.60
CA ILE A 12 41.41 9.25 -34.00
C ILE A 12 40.93 8.02 -34.77
N ARG A 13 40.98 8.04 -36.11
CA ARG A 13 40.65 6.87 -36.94
C ARG A 13 41.63 5.70 -36.75
N ASP A 14 42.91 5.99 -36.54
CA ASP A 14 43.91 4.96 -36.27
C ASP A 14 43.77 4.36 -34.86
N ILE A 15 43.28 5.14 -33.88
CA ILE A 15 42.86 4.64 -32.56
C ILE A 15 41.62 3.74 -32.70
N TYR A 16 40.59 4.17 -33.45
CA TYR A 16 39.37 3.38 -33.69
C TYR A 16 39.59 2.10 -34.50
N LYS A 17 40.57 2.06 -35.42
CA LYS A 17 40.93 0.84 -36.15
C LYS A 17 41.64 -0.20 -35.27
N ASN A 18 42.21 0.21 -34.15
CA ASN A 18 42.95 -0.66 -33.23
C ASN A 18 42.17 -1.05 -31.98
N VAL A 19 40.92 -0.59 -31.83
CA VAL A 19 40.00 -1.09 -30.81
C VAL A 19 39.04 -2.05 -31.52
N GLN A 20 39.21 -3.36 -31.30
CA GLN A 20 38.21 -4.33 -31.70
C GLN A 20 36.95 -4.09 -30.86
N THR A 21 36.00 -3.32 -31.39
CA THR A 21 34.62 -3.33 -30.89
C THR A 21 34.10 -4.77 -31.02
N PRO A 22 33.71 -5.43 -29.91
CA PRO A 22 33.17 -6.78 -29.96
C PRO A 22 31.99 -6.85 -30.92
N ASP A 23 31.86 -7.94 -31.68
CA ASP A 23 30.83 -8.05 -32.71
C ASP A 23 29.42 -8.02 -32.11
N SER A 24 29.25 -8.45 -30.85
CA SER A 24 28.02 -8.36 -30.06
C SER A 24 27.50 -6.92 -29.90
N VAL A 25 28.38 -5.94 -29.72
CA VAL A 25 28.00 -4.52 -29.58
C VAL A 25 27.54 -3.94 -30.93
N LYS A 26 28.14 -4.41 -32.03
CA LYS A 26 27.72 -4.01 -33.39
C LYS A 26 26.37 -4.64 -33.75
N GLU A 27 26.14 -5.86 -33.29
CA GLU A 27 24.89 -6.60 -33.49
C GLU A 27 23.75 -5.93 -32.74
N ARG A 28 23.94 -5.57 -31.45
CA ARG A 28 22.96 -4.81 -30.63
C ARG A 28 22.58 -3.47 -31.29
N ILE A 29 23.55 -2.70 -31.77
CA ILE A 29 23.27 -1.45 -32.50
C ILE A 29 22.41 -1.70 -33.75
N ASN A 30 22.66 -2.79 -34.48
CA ASN A 30 21.90 -3.11 -35.69
C ASN A 30 20.49 -3.64 -35.37
N GLU A 31 20.33 -4.42 -34.31
CA GLU A 31 19.05 -4.94 -33.83
C GLU A 31 18.16 -3.82 -33.30
N THR A 32 18.68 -2.93 -32.45
CA THR A 32 17.94 -1.75 -31.99
C THR A 32 17.56 -0.84 -33.15
N LEU A 33 18.45 -0.64 -34.13
CA LEU A 33 18.13 0.12 -35.35
C LEU A 33 17.08 -0.56 -36.23
N ASN A 34 16.98 -1.89 -36.19
CA ASN A 34 15.97 -2.65 -36.92
C ASN A 34 14.62 -2.65 -36.19
N ALA A 35 14.60 -2.74 -34.86
CA ALA A 35 13.41 -2.64 -34.03
C ALA A 35 12.75 -1.26 -34.17
N ILE A 36 13.55 -0.18 -34.13
CA ILE A 36 13.06 1.20 -34.35
C ILE A 36 12.45 1.34 -35.76
N LYS A 37 13.06 0.72 -36.79
CA LYS A 37 12.50 0.71 -38.15
C LYS A 37 11.21 -0.10 -38.28
N GLN A 38 11.04 -1.16 -37.48
CA GLN A 38 9.82 -1.95 -37.47
C GLN A 38 8.67 -1.23 -36.73
N GLN A 39 8.96 -0.50 -35.65
CA GLN A 39 8.00 0.38 -34.98
C GLN A 39 7.57 1.57 -35.85
N GLU A 40 8.47 2.15 -36.64
CA GLU A 40 8.10 3.18 -37.64
C GLU A 40 7.28 2.60 -38.81
N GLY A 41 7.31 1.28 -39.03
CA GLY A 41 6.59 0.58 -40.09
C GLY A 41 5.18 0.09 -39.71
N SER A 42 4.90 -0.12 -38.42
CA SER A 42 3.58 -0.55 -37.93
C SER A 42 2.61 0.60 -37.68
N ALA A 43 3.10 1.84 -37.57
CA ALA A 43 2.27 3.05 -37.48
C ALA A 43 2.04 3.69 -38.86
N ALA A 44 1.27 3.04 -39.74
CA ALA A 44 0.83 3.67 -40.99
C ALA A 44 -0.54 3.20 -41.49
N ALA A 45 -1.62 3.63 -40.80
CA ALA A 45 -2.90 3.88 -41.46
C ALA A 45 -3.63 5.10 -40.87
N THR A 46 -2.97 6.25 -40.75
CA THR A 46 -3.69 7.55 -40.73
C THR A 46 -2.81 8.65 -41.32
N GLN A 47 -3.21 9.17 -42.48
CA GLN A 47 -2.50 10.22 -43.21
C GLN A 47 -2.72 11.59 -42.55
N ILE A 48 -1.69 12.18 -41.92
CA ILE A 48 -1.62 13.63 -41.69
C ILE A 48 -0.22 14.16 -42.04
N ARG A 49 -0.19 15.30 -42.76
CA ARG A 49 0.93 15.91 -43.49
C ARG A 49 2.22 16.12 -42.68
N LYS A 50 3.34 15.58 -43.17
CA LYS A 50 4.71 15.75 -42.64
C LYS A 50 5.23 17.20 -42.79
N LYS A 51 5.67 17.83 -41.70
CA LYS A 51 6.69 18.90 -41.70
C LYS A 51 8.06 18.25 -41.47
N HIS A 52 9.03 18.48 -42.36
CA HIS A 52 10.39 17.96 -42.25
C HIS A 52 11.11 18.49 -40.99
N LYS A 53 11.39 17.62 -40.02
CA LYS A 53 12.46 17.81 -39.03
C LYS A 53 13.71 17.05 -39.52
N LYS A 54 14.87 17.71 -39.50
CA LYS A 54 16.16 17.13 -39.92
C LYS A 54 16.59 16.02 -38.95
N PRO A 55 17.22 14.93 -39.43
CA PRO A 55 17.69 13.86 -38.56
C PRO A 55 18.80 14.36 -37.63
N LEU A 56 18.75 13.96 -36.36
CA LEU A 56 19.80 14.23 -35.38
C LEU A 56 21.12 13.62 -35.87
N SER A 57 22.20 14.40 -35.87
CA SER A 57 23.51 13.92 -36.35
C SER A 57 24.14 12.99 -35.32
N PHE A 58 24.72 11.89 -35.81
CA PHE A 58 25.53 10.85 -35.14
C PHE A 58 26.44 11.32 -33.97
N ARG A 59 26.83 12.59 -33.95
CA ARG A 59 27.69 13.24 -32.94
C ARG A 59 27.09 13.36 -31.52
N LYS A 60 25.76 13.30 -31.35
CA LYS A 60 25.13 13.34 -30.00
C LYS A 60 24.98 11.97 -29.34
N ILE A 61 24.88 10.90 -30.13
CA ILE A 61 24.77 9.52 -29.64
C ILE A 61 26.12 9.04 -29.08
N THR A 62 27.24 9.50 -29.65
CA THR A 62 28.59 9.11 -29.20
C THR A 62 29.05 9.78 -27.91
N ALA A 63 28.40 10.86 -27.47
CA ALA A 63 28.77 11.56 -26.23
C ALA A 63 28.22 10.87 -24.96
N ILE A 64 27.07 10.20 -25.07
CA ILE A 64 26.42 9.49 -23.97
C ILE A 64 27.20 8.21 -23.62
N ALA A 65 27.70 7.49 -24.64
CA ALA A 65 28.51 6.27 -24.44
C ALA A 65 29.92 6.53 -23.85
N ALA A 66 30.44 7.76 -23.92
CA ALA A 66 31.79 8.09 -23.42
C ALA A 66 31.80 8.58 -21.96
N ALA A 67 30.66 9.02 -21.43
CA ALA A 67 30.55 9.45 -20.02
C ALA A 67 30.54 8.26 -19.05
N ALA A 68 29.97 7.12 -19.45
CA ALA A 68 29.95 5.89 -18.67
C ALA A 68 31.33 5.22 -18.50
N ALA A 69 32.32 5.56 -19.34
CA ALA A 69 33.61 4.87 -19.39
C ALA A 69 34.75 5.55 -18.60
N LEU A 70 34.53 6.70 -17.96
CA LEU A 70 35.60 7.47 -17.29
C LEU A 70 35.43 7.61 -15.77
N GLY A 71 34.46 6.90 -15.17
CA GLY A 71 34.03 7.11 -13.79
C GLY A 71 34.14 5.92 -12.84
N VAL A 72 34.89 4.85 -13.12
CA VAL A 72 35.15 3.80 -12.11
C VAL A 72 36.60 3.33 -12.22
N GLY A 73 37.38 3.62 -11.18
CA GLY A 73 38.71 3.03 -11.02
C GLY A 73 38.59 1.55 -10.69
N GLY A 74 38.89 0.69 -11.66
CA GLY A 74 39.46 -0.64 -11.43
C GLY A 74 38.63 -1.65 -10.64
N THR A 75 37.47 -2.05 -11.14
CA THR A 75 36.95 -3.42 -10.99
C THR A 75 36.43 -3.89 -12.35
N VAL A 76 36.86 -5.08 -12.77
CA VAL A 76 36.40 -5.72 -14.00
C VAL A 76 35.00 -6.28 -13.69
N PHE A 77 33.96 -5.50 -13.91
CA PHE A 77 32.59 -6.02 -13.85
C PHE A 77 32.28 -6.80 -15.13
N ALA A 78 31.70 -7.97 -14.93
CA ALA A 78 31.46 -9.00 -15.92
C ALA A 78 30.51 -8.50 -17.03
N ALA A 79 31.02 -8.36 -18.24
CA ALA A 79 30.21 -8.21 -19.44
C ALA A 79 29.81 -9.61 -19.95
N GLU A 80 28.91 -10.32 -19.26
CA GLU A 80 28.41 -11.61 -19.75
C GLU A 80 26.89 -11.75 -19.83
N ARG A 81 26.08 -11.06 -19.01
CA ARG A 81 24.61 -11.22 -19.00
C ARG A 81 23.91 -10.09 -19.75
N ILE A 82 22.98 -10.46 -20.63
CA ILE A 82 22.14 -9.53 -21.39
C ILE A 82 20.72 -9.72 -20.90
N TYR A 83 20.11 -8.62 -20.47
CA TYR A 83 18.72 -8.56 -20.05
C TYR A 83 17.88 -7.89 -21.14
N GLN A 84 16.61 -8.26 -21.23
CA GLN A 84 15.62 -7.55 -22.03
C GLN A 84 14.36 -7.41 -21.21
N MET A 85 13.93 -6.18 -20.99
CA MET A 85 12.66 -5.88 -20.34
C MET A 85 11.57 -5.73 -21.40
N HIS A 86 10.44 -6.38 -21.16
CA HIS A 86 9.30 -6.43 -22.08
C HIS A 86 8.06 -5.97 -21.35
N LEU A 87 7.28 -5.10 -22.00
CA LEU A 87 5.97 -4.65 -21.53
C LEU A 87 4.92 -5.02 -22.57
N ASN A 88 3.96 -5.84 -22.19
CA ASN A 88 2.86 -6.27 -23.06
C ASN A 88 1.51 -5.94 -22.43
N GLN A 89 0.59 -5.40 -23.22
CA GLN A 89 -0.79 -5.21 -22.80
C GLN A 89 -1.61 -6.45 -23.17
N ASN A 90 -2.10 -7.17 -22.16
CA ASN A 90 -2.79 -8.46 -22.31
C ASN A 90 -4.30 -8.41 -22.03
N GLY A 91 -4.80 -7.26 -21.59
CA GLY A 91 -6.22 -6.93 -21.45
C GLY A 91 -6.43 -5.42 -21.58
N LYS A 92 -7.67 -4.94 -21.46
CA LYS A 92 -7.94 -3.49 -21.52
C LYS A 92 -7.23 -2.75 -20.38
N TYR A 93 -7.20 -3.35 -19.19
CA TYR A 93 -6.57 -2.82 -17.96
C TYR A 93 -5.53 -3.79 -17.36
N GLN A 94 -4.97 -4.68 -18.18
CA GLN A 94 -3.98 -5.66 -17.73
C GLN A 94 -2.68 -5.49 -18.53
N SER A 95 -1.57 -5.41 -17.80
CA SER A 95 -0.23 -5.32 -18.38
C SER A 95 0.71 -6.34 -17.75
N ASP A 96 1.56 -6.94 -18.58
CA ASP A 96 2.54 -7.93 -18.20
C ASP A 96 3.95 -7.38 -18.40
N ILE A 97 4.80 -7.58 -17.39
CA ILE A 97 6.21 -7.20 -17.40
C ILE A 97 7.05 -8.46 -17.34
N GLY A 98 7.86 -8.68 -18.37
CA GLY A 98 8.85 -9.75 -18.39
C GLY A 98 10.26 -9.19 -18.35
N ILE A 99 11.16 -9.85 -17.64
CA ILE A 99 12.60 -9.62 -17.76
C ILE A 99 13.22 -10.95 -18.17
N SER A 100 13.71 -11.02 -19.40
CA SER A 100 14.33 -12.23 -19.93
C SER A 100 15.85 -12.15 -19.84
N THR A 101 16.48 -13.27 -19.47
CA THR A 101 17.94 -13.46 -19.47
C THR A 101 18.29 -14.82 -20.06
N GLU A 102 19.41 -14.91 -20.77
CA GLU A 102 19.87 -16.16 -21.40
C GLU A 102 20.75 -17.01 -20.47
N GLN A 103 21.10 -16.52 -19.28
CA GLN A 103 22.08 -17.14 -18.39
C GLN A 103 21.53 -17.28 -16.97
N ALA A 104 21.79 -18.43 -16.33
CA ALA A 104 21.42 -18.68 -14.93
C ALA A 104 22.26 -17.87 -13.93
N LEU A 105 21.68 -17.55 -12.76
CA LEU A 105 22.38 -16.82 -11.70
C LEU A 105 23.57 -17.66 -11.17
N PRO A 106 24.70 -17.02 -10.81
CA PRO A 106 25.78 -17.72 -10.11
C PRO A 106 25.32 -18.13 -8.69
N GLU A 107 26.08 -19.01 -8.02
CA GLU A 107 25.76 -19.42 -6.63
C GLU A 107 25.86 -18.25 -5.63
N GLU A 108 26.82 -17.34 -5.87
CA GLU A 108 27.04 -16.16 -5.04
C GLU A 108 27.18 -14.91 -5.92
N VAL A 109 26.58 -13.82 -5.45
CA VAL A 109 26.67 -12.49 -6.06
C VAL A 109 27.21 -11.49 -5.07
N GLU A 110 27.61 -10.32 -5.55
CA GLU A 110 27.91 -9.22 -4.65
C GLU A 110 26.61 -8.65 -4.07
N ALA A 111 26.59 -8.44 -2.75
CA ALA A 111 25.48 -7.74 -2.10
C ALA A 111 25.55 -6.24 -2.43
N VAL A 112 24.37 -5.63 -2.57
CA VAL A 112 24.21 -4.22 -2.90
C VAL A 112 23.47 -3.51 -1.79
N GLU A 113 23.85 -2.28 -1.51
CA GLU A 113 23.09 -1.37 -0.64
C GLU A 113 22.36 -0.33 -1.49
N VAL A 114 21.12 -0.02 -1.12
CA VAL A 114 20.31 1.02 -1.75
C VAL A 114 20.28 2.25 -0.86
N LYS A 115 20.47 3.42 -1.46
CA LYS A 115 20.34 4.69 -0.78
C LYS A 115 19.53 5.68 -1.61
N ALA A 116 18.46 6.20 -1.03
CA ALA A 116 17.73 7.33 -1.59
C ALA A 116 18.48 8.65 -1.36
N GLY A 117 18.93 9.28 -2.45
CA GLY A 117 19.57 10.60 -2.43
C GLY A 117 18.58 11.76 -2.47
N TYR A 118 17.30 11.47 -2.70
CA TYR A 118 16.21 12.44 -2.73
C TYR A 118 14.98 11.86 -2.02
N ILE A 119 14.31 12.70 -1.24
CA ILE A 119 13.01 12.41 -0.64
C ILE A 119 12.10 13.60 -0.98
N PRO A 120 10.90 13.37 -1.51
CA PRO A 120 9.95 14.44 -1.83
C PRO A 120 9.66 15.37 -0.64
N GLU A 121 9.44 16.66 -0.91
CA GLU A 121 9.14 17.64 0.14
C GLU A 121 7.83 17.29 0.86
N GLY A 122 7.85 17.33 2.19
CA GLY A 122 6.69 16.95 3.02
C GLY A 122 6.62 15.46 3.34
N PHE A 123 7.54 14.64 2.85
CA PHE A 123 7.62 13.21 3.15
C PHE A 123 8.79 12.88 4.06
N ALA A 124 8.61 11.88 4.92
CA ALA A 124 9.65 11.35 5.79
C ALA A 124 9.57 9.82 5.85
N LEU A 125 10.70 9.16 6.10
CA LEU A 125 10.74 7.72 6.32
C LEU A 125 9.95 7.38 7.59
N ASP A 126 9.00 6.45 7.48
CA ASP A 126 8.29 5.92 8.64
C ASP A 126 9.29 5.11 9.50
N PRO A 127 9.41 5.38 10.82
CA PRO A 127 10.39 4.69 11.67
C PRO A 127 10.08 3.21 11.87
N ASP A 128 8.83 2.78 11.65
CA ASP A 128 8.37 1.42 11.89
C ASP A 128 8.16 0.65 10.58
N LYS A 129 8.30 1.30 9.41
CA LYS A 129 7.98 0.73 8.10
C LYS A 129 8.94 1.19 6.99
N ASP A 130 9.10 0.38 5.95
CA ASP A 130 10.04 0.65 4.85
C ASP A 130 9.47 1.57 3.74
N TYR A 131 8.79 2.65 4.11
CA TYR A 131 8.25 3.63 3.15
C TYR A 131 8.30 5.08 3.64
N TYR A 132 8.23 6.02 2.70
CA TYR A 132 8.17 7.46 2.94
C TYR A 132 6.72 7.92 2.91
N VAL A 133 6.27 8.65 3.93
CA VAL A 133 4.87 9.07 4.10
C VAL A 133 4.78 10.56 4.40
N ASN A 134 3.70 11.21 3.95
CA ASN A 134 3.41 12.59 4.30
C ASN A 134 2.76 12.73 5.69
N GLU A 135 2.60 13.97 6.16
CA GLU A 135 2.00 14.25 7.47
C GLU A 135 0.55 13.76 7.57
N SER A 136 -0.25 13.90 6.50
CA SER A 136 -1.64 13.44 6.44
C SER A 136 -1.81 11.92 6.36
N LYS A 137 -0.73 11.18 6.07
CA LYS A 137 -0.72 9.72 5.88
C LYS A 137 -1.68 9.20 4.79
N ASP A 138 -1.95 10.01 3.78
CA ASP A 138 -2.80 9.69 2.64
C ASP A 138 -2.01 9.43 1.35
N SER A 139 -0.67 9.50 1.43
CA SER A 139 0.24 9.41 0.31
C SER A 139 1.59 8.85 0.76
N GLY A 140 2.22 8.03 -0.08
CA GLY A 140 3.58 7.59 0.19
C GLY A 140 4.32 7.00 -0.99
N TYR A 141 5.62 6.84 -0.79
CA TYR A 141 6.57 6.27 -1.74
C TYR A 141 7.31 5.11 -1.09
N TYR A 142 7.59 4.05 -1.85
CA TYR A 142 8.39 2.94 -1.35
C TYR A 142 9.54 2.61 -2.30
N VAL A 143 10.62 2.10 -1.72
CA VAL A 143 11.81 1.59 -2.41
C VAL A 143 12.09 0.22 -1.83
N HIS A 144 11.85 -0.82 -2.61
CA HIS A 144 12.11 -2.19 -2.15
C HIS A 144 13.59 -2.55 -2.29
N GLU A 145 13.97 -3.66 -1.67
CA GLU A 145 15.27 -4.27 -1.91
C GLU A 145 15.44 -4.66 -3.40
N PRO A 146 16.62 -4.45 -4.02
CA PRO A 146 16.85 -4.83 -5.41
C PRO A 146 16.82 -6.34 -5.57
N ALA A 147 15.93 -6.83 -6.42
CA ALA A 147 15.78 -8.24 -6.70
C ALA A 147 16.75 -8.71 -7.78
N LEU A 148 17.35 -9.87 -7.56
CA LEU A 148 18.13 -10.60 -8.54
C LEU A 148 17.25 -11.10 -9.68
N ILE A 149 17.71 -10.91 -10.91
CA ILE A 149 16.95 -11.33 -12.08
C ILE A 149 17.26 -12.80 -12.40
N ASP A 150 16.36 -13.67 -11.98
CA ASP A 150 16.26 -15.07 -12.39
C ASP A 150 15.17 -15.28 -13.45
N GLU A 151 15.10 -16.51 -13.98
CA GLU A 151 14.08 -16.87 -14.97
C GLU A 151 12.71 -16.96 -14.30
N ALA A 152 11.73 -16.21 -14.84
CA ALA A 152 10.37 -16.20 -14.36
C ALA A 152 9.38 -15.96 -15.50
N ASP A 153 8.13 -16.38 -15.29
CA ASP A 153 7.02 -15.93 -16.11
C ASP A 153 6.86 -14.40 -15.99
N PRO A 154 6.18 -13.73 -16.95
CA PRO A 154 5.87 -12.31 -16.81
C PRO A 154 5.05 -12.02 -15.54
N LEU A 155 5.40 -10.94 -14.85
CA LEU A 155 4.57 -10.35 -13.80
C LEU A 155 3.33 -9.74 -14.44
N SER A 156 2.17 -10.32 -14.19
CA SER A 156 0.89 -9.78 -14.66
C SER A 156 0.28 -8.87 -13.60
N LEU A 157 -0.10 -7.66 -14.01
CA LEU A 157 -0.71 -6.65 -13.16
C LEU A 157 -2.08 -6.26 -13.71
N LEU A 158 -3.06 -6.20 -12.81
CA LEU A 158 -4.44 -5.81 -13.08
C LEU A 158 -4.65 -4.32 -12.78
N TYR A 159 -5.79 -3.77 -13.21
CA TYR A 159 -6.18 -2.38 -12.95
C TYR A 159 -5.20 -1.33 -13.49
N VAL A 160 -4.42 -1.70 -14.50
CA VAL A 160 -3.43 -0.85 -15.16
C VAL A 160 -4.15 0.10 -16.10
N THR A 161 -4.11 1.39 -15.77
CA THR A 161 -4.75 2.46 -16.55
C THR A 161 -3.81 3.09 -17.58
N ASP A 162 -2.51 3.04 -17.33
CA ASP A 162 -1.45 3.48 -18.24
C ASP A 162 -0.16 2.71 -17.95
N ALA A 163 0.66 2.49 -18.96
CA ALA A 163 1.96 1.85 -18.80
C ALA A 163 2.94 2.35 -19.86
N GLU A 164 4.16 2.66 -19.44
CA GLU A 164 5.19 3.19 -20.33
C GLU A 164 6.58 2.64 -20.01
N THR A 165 7.38 2.50 -21.06
CA THR A 165 8.81 2.27 -20.95
C THR A 165 9.54 3.60 -20.96
N MET A 166 10.57 3.73 -20.13
CA MET A 166 11.33 4.97 -19.98
C MET A 166 12.80 4.69 -19.66
N THR A 167 13.57 5.74 -19.47
CA THR A 167 14.97 5.66 -19.05
C THR A 167 15.19 6.55 -17.84
N ILE A 168 15.71 5.96 -16.76
CA ILE A 168 16.00 6.64 -15.49
C ILE A 168 17.50 6.54 -15.23
N ASP A 169 18.19 7.68 -15.21
CA ASP A 169 19.65 7.77 -15.08
C ASP A 169 20.43 6.79 -16.00
N GLY A 170 19.95 6.61 -17.23
CA GLY A 170 20.58 5.71 -18.21
C GLY A 170 20.17 4.24 -18.12
N HIS A 171 19.37 3.86 -17.13
CA HIS A 171 18.82 2.51 -16.93
C HIS A 171 17.46 2.38 -17.60
N GLU A 172 17.17 1.20 -18.17
CA GLU A 172 15.84 0.90 -18.69
C GLU A 172 14.84 0.80 -17.52
N ALA A 173 13.64 1.36 -17.69
CA ALA A 173 12.61 1.32 -16.66
C ALA A 173 11.21 1.11 -17.26
N VAL A 174 10.31 0.49 -16.48
CA VAL A 174 8.87 0.42 -16.77
C VAL A 174 8.09 1.05 -15.63
N TYR A 175 7.23 2.00 -15.97
CA TYR A 175 6.26 2.60 -15.06
C TYR A 175 4.85 2.12 -15.41
N LEU A 176 4.04 1.80 -14.38
CA LEU A 176 2.65 1.39 -14.52
C LEU A 176 1.77 2.17 -13.55
N SER A 177 0.74 2.78 -14.12
CA SER A 177 -0.33 3.49 -13.45
C SER A 177 -1.42 2.50 -13.03
N ILE A 178 -1.64 2.30 -11.72
CA ILE A 178 -2.59 1.31 -11.19
C ILE A 178 -3.63 2.02 -10.33
N SER A 179 -4.92 1.72 -10.56
CA SER A 179 -6.05 2.33 -9.85
C SER A 179 -7.07 1.26 -9.46
N GLU A 180 -7.00 0.80 -8.21
CA GLU A 180 -7.87 -0.25 -7.65
C GLU A 180 -9.05 0.34 -6.85
N SER A 181 -9.21 1.67 -6.87
CA SER A 181 -10.24 2.43 -6.15
C SER A 181 -11.15 3.17 -7.12
N THR A 182 -12.36 3.51 -6.67
CA THR A 182 -13.21 4.47 -7.38
C THR A 182 -12.70 5.91 -7.27
N ASP A 183 -11.86 6.18 -6.27
CA ASP A 183 -11.04 7.38 -6.24
C ASP A 183 -9.93 7.26 -7.31
N LYS A 184 -10.01 8.13 -8.31
CA LYS A 184 -9.10 8.12 -9.47
C LYS A 184 -7.74 8.71 -9.16
N ASP A 185 -7.67 9.52 -8.11
CA ASP A 185 -6.44 10.16 -7.64
C ASP A 185 -5.72 9.30 -6.61
N TRP A 186 -6.38 8.27 -6.06
CA TRP A 186 -5.75 7.20 -5.28
C TRP A 186 -5.05 6.20 -6.21
N ARG A 187 -3.73 6.08 -6.05
CA ARG A 187 -2.85 5.32 -6.96
C ARG A 187 -2.08 4.24 -6.23
N GLY A 188 -1.78 3.16 -6.95
CA GLY A 188 -0.92 2.05 -6.52
C GLY A 188 0.22 1.82 -7.50
N ASP A 189 0.77 2.89 -8.05
CA ASP A 189 1.67 2.80 -9.20
C ASP A 189 2.96 2.07 -8.89
N LYS A 190 3.48 1.36 -9.90
CA LYS A 190 4.71 0.57 -9.81
C LYS A 190 5.74 1.09 -10.80
N LEU A 191 6.99 1.09 -10.38
CA LEU A 191 8.15 1.44 -11.19
C LEU A 191 9.22 0.35 -11.02
N PHE A 192 9.69 -0.21 -12.13
CA PHE A 192 10.78 -1.19 -12.14
C PHE A 192 11.96 -0.61 -12.90
N VAL A 193 13.12 -0.50 -12.26
CA VAL A 193 14.36 0.03 -12.86
C VAL A 193 15.40 -1.09 -13.00
N LEU A 194 15.91 -1.30 -14.20
CA LEU A 194 16.83 -2.37 -14.54
C LEU A 194 18.30 -1.92 -14.41
N TYR A 195 19.00 -2.46 -13.42
CA TYR A 195 20.44 -2.30 -13.21
C TYR A 195 21.17 -3.52 -13.77
N GLU A 196 21.31 -3.56 -15.11
CA GLU A 196 21.90 -4.69 -15.86
C GLU A 196 23.30 -5.05 -15.34
N GLU A 197 24.11 -4.04 -14.99
CA GLU A 197 25.48 -4.21 -14.53
C GLU A 197 25.59 -4.85 -13.14
N MET A 198 24.48 -4.94 -12.41
CA MET A 198 24.39 -5.58 -11.10
C MET A 198 23.49 -6.82 -11.10
N ASP A 199 22.98 -7.27 -12.25
CA ASP A 199 22.00 -8.35 -12.36
C ASP A 199 20.71 -8.09 -11.51
N ARG A 200 20.33 -6.82 -11.33
CA ARG A 200 19.22 -6.42 -10.45
C ARG A 200 18.11 -5.68 -11.18
N VAL A 201 16.88 -5.87 -10.70
CA VAL A 201 15.76 -4.96 -10.90
C VAL A 201 15.41 -4.31 -9.56
N LEU A 202 15.22 -3.00 -9.55
CA LEU A 202 14.78 -2.25 -8.38
C LEU A 202 13.28 -1.95 -8.49
N PRO A 203 12.44 -2.55 -7.62
CA PRO A 203 11.03 -2.19 -7.53
C PRO A 203 10.85 -0.96 -6.65
N MET A 204 10.09 0.01 -7.14
CA MET A 204 9.69 1.22 -6.46
C MET A 204 8.21 1.47 -6.74
N GLY A 205 7.58 2.38 -6.02
CA GLY A 205 6.23 2.79 -6.36
C GLY A 205 5.66 3.83 -5.43
N ILE A 206 4.37 4.11 -5.67
CA ILE A 206 3.58 5.03 -4.86
C ILE A 206 2.34 4.32 -4.32
N TRP A 207 1.80 4.86 -3.23
CA TRP A 207 0.45 4.57 -2.79
C TRP A 207 -0.27 5.89 -2.44
N GLY A 208 -1.60 5.89 -2.56
CA GLY A 208 -2.42 7.06 -2.21
C GLY A 208 -2.31 8.19 -3.23
N HIS A 209 -2.27 9.44 -2.76
CA HIS A 209 -2.26 10.65 -3.60
C HIS A 209 -0.83 11.15 -3.94
N ALA A 210 0.17 10.28 -3.87
CA ALA A 210 1.55 10.61 -4.19
C ALA A 210 1.74 10.91 -5.69
N ASP A 211 2.78 11.70 -6.01
CA ASP A 211 3.01 12.23 -7.35
C ASP A 211 4.01 11.38 -8.15
N LYS A 212 3.67 11.11 -9.41
CA LYS A 212 4.51 10.32 -10.33
C LYS A 212 5.88 10.97 -10.60
N ASP A 213 5.93 12.27 -10.82
CA ASP A 213 7.16 12.97 -11.20
C ASP A 213 8.15 12.98 -10.02
N GLU A 214 7.63 13.06 -8.79
CA GLU A 214 8.41 12.91 -7.56
C GLU A 214 8.97 11.50 -7.38
N LEU A 215 8.21 10.44 -7.73
CA LEU A 215 8.73 9.07 -7.76
C LEU A 215 9.87 8.92 -8.78
N ILE A 216 9.70 9.45 -10.00
CA ILE A 216 10.73 9.41 -11.04
C ILE A 216 11.99 10.12 -10.57
N LYS A 217 11.85 11.32 -9.99
CA LYS A 217 12.97 12.08 -9.43
C LYS A 217 13.65 11.35 -8.27
N MET A 218 12.89 10.64 -7.44
CA MET A 218 13.46 9.77 -6.41
C MET A 218 14.32 8.67 -7.05
N ALA A 219 13.81 8.00 -8.08
CA ALA A 219 14.52 6.95 -8.81
C ALA A 219 15.79 7.46 -9.51
N GLU A 220 15.77 8.68 -10.08
CA GLU A 220 16.95 9.35 -10.65
C GLU A 220 18.05 9.64 -9.61
N ASN A 221 17.71 9.64 -8.32
CA ASN A 221 18.63 9.91 -7.22
C ASN A 221 18.85 8.68 -6.32
N ILE A 222 18.52 7.48 -6.80
CA ILE A 222 18.88 6.24 -6.12
C ILE A 222 20.33 5.87 -6.41
N GLU A 223 21.09 5.58 -5.36
CA GLU A 223 22.44 5.02 -5.44
C GLU A 223 22.40 3.55 -5.03
N LEU A 224 22.72 2.65 -5.96
CA LEU A 224 22.98 1.23 -5.69
C LEU A 224 24.50 1.05 -5.60
N THR A 225 25.00 0.60 -4.45
CA THR A 225 26.45 0.45 -4.21
C THR A 225 26.80 -1.00 -3.89
N PRO A 226 27.69 -1.64 -4.67
CA PRO A 226 28.24 -2.94 -4.32
C PRO A 226 29.04 -2.88 -3.01
N THR A 227 28.74 -3.80 -2.09
CA THR A 227 29.32 -3.81 -0.74
C THR A 227 30.70 -4.48 -0.66
N GLY A 228 31.15 -5.15 -1.73
CA GLY A 228 32.32 -6.03 -1.72
C GLY A 228 32.09 -7.40 -1.07
N LYS A 229 30.94 -7.62 -0.41
CA LYS A 229 30.60 -8.90 0.22
C LYS A 229 29.95 -9.83 -0.79
N LYS A 230 30.46 -11.08 -0.89
CA LYS A 230 29.78 -12.17 -1.58
C LYS A 230 28.68 -12.75 -0.68
N THR A 231 27.50 -12.89 -1.24
CA THR A 231 26.30 -13.40 -0.57
C THR A 231 25.67 -14.46 -1.46
N ALA A 232 25.17 -15.53 -0.84
CA ALA A 232 24.47 -16.59 -1.56
C ALA A 232 23.19 -16.03 -2.20
N VAL A 233 22.89 -16.44 -3.43
CA VAL A 233 21.68 -16.00 -4.13
C VAL A 233 20.41 -16.33 -3.35
N SER A 234 20.39 -17.44 -2.61
CA SER A 234 19.25 -17.84 -1.76
C SER A 234 18.96 -16.93 -0.57
N GLU A 235 19.86 -16.00 -0.25
CA GLU A 235 19.70 -15.02 0.84
C GLU A 235 19.23 -13.64 0.31
N LEU A 236 18.97 -13.52 -0.99
CA LEU A 236 18.64 -12.26 -1.65
C LEU A 236 17.29 -12.37 -2.37
N PRO A 237 16.53 -11.26 -2.47
CA PRO A 237 15.25 -11.28 -3.18
C PRO A 237 15.42 -11.67 -4.64
N LEU A 238 14.49 -12.46 -5.17
CA LEU A 238 14.46 -12.88 -6.58
C LEU A 238 13.32 -12.21 -7.35
N TRP A 239 13.52 -11.99 -8.65
CA TRP A 239 12.46 -11.51 -9.54
C TRP A 239 11.30 -12.51 -9.61
N SER A 240 11.60 -13.81 -9.66
CA SER A 240 10.59 -14.87 -9.62
C SER A 240 9.76 -14.85 -8.34
N GLU A 241 10.32 -14.43 -7.20
CA GLU A 241 9.56 -14.25 -5.97
C GLU A 241 8.56 -13.12 -6.12
N ILE A 242 8.96 -11.98 -6.70
CA ILE A 242 8.05 -10.85 -6.98
C ILE A 242 6.93 -11.29 -7.94
N VAL A 243 7.27 -11.99 -9.03
CA VAL A 243 6.30 -12.54 -10.00
C VAL A 243 5.30 -13.48 -9.34
N ASN A 244 5.75 -14.24 -8.34
CA ASN A 244 4.94 -15.24 -7.65
C ASN A 244 4.27 -14.70 -6.38
N ARG A 245 4.47 -13.42 -6.02
CA ARG A 245 3.73 -12.82 -4.93
C ARG A 245 2.23 -12.79 -5.26
N PRO A 246 1.36 -13.00 -4.25
CA PRO A 246 -0.09 -12.92 -4.43
C PRO A 246 -0.56 -11.51 -4.84
N GLU A 247 0.23 -10.46 -4.58
CA GLU A 247 -0.09 -9.02 -4.71
C GLU A 247 -0.28 -8.51 -6.17
N GLY A 248 -0.81 -9.35 -7.05
CA GLY A 248 -1.06 -9.05 -8.47
C GLY A 248 -1.71 -10.21 -9.24
N LYS A 249 -1.78 -11.41 -8.65
CA LYS A 249 -2.62 -12.50 -9.13
C LYS A 249 -3.94 -12.43 -8.39
N LYS A 250 -5.06 -12.56 -9.10
CA LYS A 250 -6.41 -12.70 -8.52
C LYS A 250 -6.30 -13.50 -7.22
N ALA A 251 -6.64 -12.88 -6.08
CA ALA A 251 -6.43 -13.48 -4.75
C ALA A 251 -6.78 -14.97 -4.81
N ALA A 252 -5.74 -15.80 -4.78
CA ALA A 252 -5.86 -17.22 -4.99
C ALA A 252 -6.35 -17.81 -3.67
N GLU A 253 -7.67 -17.87 -3.54
CA GLU A 253 -8.39 -18.28 -2.33
C GLU A 253 -8.07 -17.36 -1.15
N GLU A 254 -9.11 -16.85 -0.48
CA GLU A 254 -8.92 -16.28 0.84
C GLU A 254 -8.08 -17.27 1.66
N PRO A 255 -7.10 -16.80 2.47
CA PRO A 255 -6.44 -17.69 3.40
C PRO A 255 -7.52 -18.49 4.14
N ASP A 256 -7.25 -19.76 4.46
CA ASP A 256 -8.15 -20.60 5.26
C ASP A 256 -8.35 -19.94 6.63
N ASP A 257 -9.24 -18.97 6.66
CA ASP A 257 -9.50 -18.11 7.79
C ASP A 257 -10.65 -18.68 8.58
N SER A 258 -10.52 -19.98 8.88
CA SER A 258 -11.40 -20.73 9.79
C SER A 258 -11.49 -20.10 11.20
N THR A 259 -10.87 -18.95 11.43
CA THR A 259 -10.92 -18.13 12.64
C THR A 259 -11.87 -16.94 12.59
N TYR A 260 -12.35 -16.51 11.40
CA TYR A 260 -13.21 -15.35 11.25
C TYR A 260 -14.47 -15.73 10.46
N PHE A 261 -15.62 -15.27 10.93
CA PHE A 261 -16.91 -15.65 10.38
C PHE A 261 -17.83 -14.43 10.27
N ASN A 262 -18.65 -14.39 9.22
CA ASN A 262 -19.70 -13.37 9.06
C ASN A 262 -21.06 -13.83 9.61
N GLU A 263 -21.18 -15.09 10.02
CA GLU A 263 -22.39 -15.67 10.58
C GLU A 263 -22.11 -16.41 11.88
N ALA A 264 -23.06 -16.37 12.82
CA ALA A 264 -23.03 -17.11 14.07
C ALA A 264 -24.42 -17.69 14.39
N SER A 265 -24.47 -18.89 14.96
CA SER A 265 -25.73 -19.49 15.41
C SER A 265 -26.25 -18.83 16.70
N GLU A 266 -27.54 -19.00 16.99
CA GLU A 266 -28.12 -18.57 18.28
C GLU A 266 -27.40 -19.16 19.49
N GLU A 267 -26.88 -20.40 19.41
CA GLU A 267 -26.09 -21.02 20.48
C GLU A 267 -24.74 -20.30 20.68
N GLN A 268 -24.06 -19.92 19.59
CA GLN A 268 -22.80 -19.18 19.66
C GLN A 268 -22.99 -17.75 20.20
N MET A 269 -24.14 -17.14 19.93
CA MET A 269 -24.49 -15.79 20.42
C MET A 269 -25.12 -15.80 21.83
N ALA A 270 -25.08 -16.92 22.56
CA ALA A 270 -25.66 -17.03 23.90
C ALA A 270 -25.01 -16.12 24.95
N ASN A 271 -23.79 -15.62 24.70
CA ASN A 271 -23.02 -14.75 25.60
C ASN A 271 -23.25 -13.25 25.33
N VAL A 272 -24.28 -12.85 24.57
CA VAL A 272 -24.61 -11.43 24.41
C VAL A 272 -24.95 -10.80 25.76
N HIS A 273 -24.28 -9.68 26.05
CA HIS A 273 -24.48 -8.88 27.26
C HIS A 273 -25.38 -7.69 26.98
N GLN A 274 -25.99 -7.14 28.02
CA GLN A 274 -26.77 -5.91 27.97
C GLN A 274 -25.98 -4.75 28.62
N VAL A 275 -26.34 -3.51 28.28
CA VAL A 275 -25.82 -2.32 28.98
C VAL A 275 -26.08 -2.45 30.48
N GLY A 276 -25.01 -2.31 31.29
CA GLY A 276 -25.02 -2.46 32.74
C GLY A 276 -24.54 -3.83 33.24
N ASP A 277 -24.46 -4.85 32.39
CA ASP A 277 -23.92 -6.16 32.75
C ASP A 277 -22.42 -6.07 33.11
N ARG A 278 -21.95 -7.10 33.83
CA ARG A 278 -20.54 -7.29 34.17
C ARG A 278 -20.08 -8.63 33.63
N PHE A 279 -19.00 -8.61 32.87
CA PHE A 279 -18.44 -9.81 32.24
C PHE A 279 -16.92 -9.72 32.21
N GLN A 280 -16.27 -10.87 31.99
CA GLN A 280 -14.82 -10.94 31.88
C GLN A 280 -14.40 -10.63 30.45
N VAL A 281 -13.36 -9.82 30.30
CA VAL A 281 -12.71 -9.53 29.03
C VAL A 281 -11.23 -9.82 29.15
N GLU A 282 -10.66 -10.29 28.04
CA GLU A 282 -9.22 -10.45 27.94
C GLU A 282 -8.58 -9.15 27.45
N SER A 283 -7.38 -8.85 27.94
CA SER A 283 -6.56 -7.75 27.49
C SER A 283 -5.09 -8.18 27.45
N THR A 284 -4.26 -7.41 26.75
CA THR A 284 -2.82 -7.67 26.60
C THR A 284 -2.01 -6.50 27.15
N LEU A 285 -0.89 -6.80 27.81
CA LEU A 285 0.04 -5.78 28.29
C LEU A 285 1.07 -5.42 27.23
N LYS A 286 1.48 -4.15 27.16
CA LYS A 286 2.65 -3.72 26.38
C LYS A 286 3.96 -3.94 27.16
N ASP A 287 4.30 -5.19 27.44
CA ASP A 287 5.48 -5.57 28.25
C ASP A 287 6.60 -6.25 27.47
N GLY A 288 6.47 -6.34 26.14
CA GLY A 288 7.40 -7.04 25.24
C GLY A 288 7.18 -8.55 25.15
N GLU A 289 6.44 -9.16 26.08
CA GLU A 289 6.02 -10.56 26.04
C GLU A 289 4.55 -10.71 25.59
N SER A 290 3.81 -9.60 25.53
CA SER A 290 2.37 -9.57 25.20
C SER A 290 1.57 -10.40 26.21
N THR A 291 1.83 -10.18 27.50
CA THR A 291 1.15 -10.93 28.57
C THR A 291 -0.36 -10.71 28.50
N VAL A 292 -1.09 -11.83 28.44
CA VAL A 292 -2.55 -11.88 28.51
C VAL A 292 -3.04 -11.75 29.96
N ILE A 293 -4.01 -10.86 30.19
CA ILE A 293 -4.65 -10.62 31.49
C ILE A 293 -6.18 -10.64 31.36
N GLN A 294 -6.87 -10.70 32.49
CA GLN A 294 -8.34 -10.68 32.57
C GLN A 294 -8.82 -9.45 33.37
N LEU A 295 -9.84 -8.77 32.86
CA LEU A 295 -10.49 -7.64 33.51
C LEU A 295 -12.00 -7.90 33.59
N GLU A 296 -12.65 -7.31 34.59
CA GLU A 296 -14.11 -7.20 34.58
C GLU A 296 -14.49 -5.92 33.82
N ALA A 297 -15.31 -6.03 32.78
CA ALA A 297 -15.83 -4.90 32.01
C ALA A 297 -17.33 -4.69 32.23
N SER A 298 -17.79 -3.45 32.03
CA SER A 298 -19.20 -3.09 32.10
C SER A 298 -19.49 -1.80 31.34
N VAL A 299 -20.36 -1.86 30.34
CA VAL A 299 -20.87 -0.66 29.64
C VAL A 299 -21.87 0.03 30.55
N LYS A 300 -21.54 1.22 31.05
CA LYS A 300 -22.35 1.94 32.04
C LYS A 300 -23.45 2.78 31.44
N ASN A 301 -23.17 3.36 30.28
CA ASN A 301 -24.03 4.32 29.63
C ASN A 301 -23.74 4.35 28.13
N VAL A 302 -24.78 4.53 27.33
CA VAL A 302 -24.69 4.75 25.88
C VAL A 302 -25.60 5.92 25.55
N GLN A 303 -25.11 6.84 24.72
CA GLN A 303 -25.84 8.03 24.28
C GLN A 303 -25.69 8.20 22.78
N VAL A 304 -26.74 8.72 22.14
CA VAL A 304 -26.73 9.11 20.72
C VAL A 304 -26.93 10.62 20.64
N ALA A 305 -26.10 11.28 19.83
CA ALA A 305 -26.19 12.71 19.57
C ALA A 305 -26.14 13.02 18.07
N ASP A 306 -26.60 14.23 17.75
CA ASP A 306 -26.64 14.79 16.39
C ASP A 306 -25.57 15.90 16.21
N ASP A 307 -24.59 15.93 17.11
CA ASP A 307 -23.48 16.88 17.19
C ASP A 307 -22.36 16.27 18.05
N LEU A 308 -21.21 16.95 18.10
CA LEU A 308 -20.04 16.50 18.86
C LEU A 308 -20.03 17.02 20.31
N SER A 309 -21.16 17.49 20.86
CA SER A 309 -21.18 18.12 22.19
C SER A 309 -20.84 17.19 23.36
N LEU A 310 -20.91 15.87 23.15
CA LEU A 310 -20.49 14.85 24.13
C LEU A 310 -18.96 14.67 24.17
N ILE A 311 -18.23 15.16 23.16
CA ILE A 311 -16.78 15.09 23.09
C ILE A 311 -16.18 16.23 23.92
N THR A 312 -15.63 15.89 25.09
CA THR A 312 -15.06 16.88 26.01
C THR A 312 -13.55 17.10 25.82
N ASN A 313 -12.88 16.22 25.07
CA ASN A 313 -11.45 16.31 24.78
C ASN A 313 -11.19 16.04 23.30
N GLU A 314 -11.23 17.07 22.45
CA GLU A 314 -11.00 16.91 21.01
C GLU A 314 -9.62 16.29 20.67
N GLU A 315 -8.59 16.49 21.52
CA GLU A 315 -7.26 15.90 21.31
C GLU A 315 -7.24 14.37 21.45
N ALA A 316 -8.31 13.78 21.99
CA ALA A 316 -8.49 12.34 22.08
C ALA A 316 -9.18 11.72 20.85
N ILE A 317 -9.66 12.54 19.91
CA ILE A 317 -10.04 12.04 18.58
C ILE A 317 -8.77 11.63 17.86
N TRP A 318 -8.80 10.48 17.20
CA TRP A 318 -7.61 9.98 16.51
C TRP A 318 -7.19 10.93 15.37
N PRO A 319 -5.87 11.14 15.15
CA PRO A 319 -5.40 12.15 14.20
C PRO A 319 -5.89 11.97 12.76
N ASP A 320 -6.03 10.72 12.31
CA ASP A 320 -6.55 10.34 11.00
C ASP A 320 -8.06 10.56 10.85
N THR A 321 -8.76 10.78 11.96
CA THR A 321 -10.23 10.91 12.02
C THR A 321 -10.68 12.35 12.30
N TYR A 322 -9.84 13.14 12.97
CA TYR A 322 -10.19 14.46 13.47
C TYR A 322 -10.67 15.42 12.38
N GLU A 323 -9.98 15.46 11.23
CA GLU A 323 -10.40 16.32 10.12
C GLU A 323 -11.68 15.80 9.46
N SER A 324 -11.82 14.49 9.24
CA SER A 324 -13.04 13.88 8.69
C SER A 324 -14.27 14.18 9.55
N TRP A 325 -14.14 14.15 10.88
CA TRP A 325 -15.23 14.51 11.80
C TRP A 325 -15.59 15.99 11.73
N LYS A 326 -14.60 16.89 11.59
CA LYS A 326 -14.88 18.34 11.42
C LYS A 326 -15.64 18.63 10.14
N GLU A 327 -15.30 17.95 9.05
CA GLU A 327 -15.98 18.12 7.76
C GLU A 327 -17.46 17.76 7.85
N LEU A 328 -17.82 16.84 8.75
CA LEU A 328 -19.21 16.46 9.03
C LEU A 328 -19.94 17.41 9.97
N VAL A 329 -19.31 18.46 10.52
CA VAL A 329 -20.00 19.43 11.39
C VAL A 329 -20.47 20.64 10.58
N GLY A 330 -21.78 20.76 10.45
CA GLY A 330 -22.45 21.88 9.79
C GLY A 330 -22.29 23.21 10.52
N PRO A 331 -22.61 24.33 9.85
CA PRO A 331 -22.46 25.68 10.42
C PRO A 331 -23.39 25.98 11.60
N ASP A 332 -24.43 25.16 11.83
CA ASP A 332 -25.30 25.19 13.00
C ASP A 332 -24.79 24.32 14.16
N GLY A 333 -23.64 23.66 13.99
CA GLY A 333 -23.02 22.75 14.94
C GLY A 333 -23.59 21.33 14.92
N LYS A 334 -24.50 21.01 13.97
CA LYS A 334 -25.08 19.67 13.81
C LYS A 334 -24.31 18.83 12.82
N LEU A 335 -24.40 17.51 12.96
CA LEU A 335 -23.83 16.58 11.99
C LEU A 335 -24.57 16.69 10.66
N LEU A 336 -23.80 16.82 9.58
CA LEU A 336 -24.28 16.76 8.21
C LEU A 336 -24.58 15.29 7.85
N PRO A 337 -25.53 15.04 6.92
CA PRO A 337 -25.62 13.73 6.30
C PRO A 337 -24.34 13.43 5.51
N ASP A 338 -24.09 12.14 5.30
CA ASP A 338 -23.00 11.64 4.47
C ASP A 338 -23.56 10.88 3.26
N THR A 339 -22.69 10.57 2.30
CA THR A 339 -23.04 9.81 1.10
C THR A 339 -22.53 8.37 1.21
N LEU A 340 -23.43 7.39 1.08
CA LEU A 340 -23.08 5.99 0.84
C LEU A 340 -22.70 5.80 -0.63
N LEU A 341 -21.57 5.13 -0.86
CA LEU A 341 -21.02 4.80 -2.17
C LEU A 341 -21.14 3.29 -2.39
N TYR A 342 -22.10 2.88 -3.22
CA TYR A 342 -22.24 1.49 -3.63
C TYR A 342 -21.31 1.23 -4.81
N GLN A 343 -20.38 0.30 -4.64
CA GLN A 343 -19.25 0.13 -5.54
C GLN A 343 -19.18 -1.29 -6.10
N ARG A 344 -18.75 -1.41 -7.35
CA ARG A 344 -18.33 -2.68 -7.96
C ARG A 344 -16.84 -2.63 -8.19
N GLN A 345 -16.12 -3.68 -7.83
CA GLN A 345 -14.66 -3.73 -7.95
C GLN A 345 -14.20 -3.84 -9.42
N GLY A 346 -14.97 -4.56 -10.23
CA GLY A 346 -14.51 -4.99 -11.55
C GLY A 346 -13.48 -6.11 -11.47
N ASP A 347 -13.01 -6.58 -12.62
CA ASP A 347 -12.04 -7.67 -12.73
C ASP A 347 -10.60 -7.20 -12.96
N GLY A 348 -10.40 -5.90 -13.18
CA GLY A 348 -9.11 -5.29 -13.49
C GLY A 348 -8.51 -5.74 -14.83
N VAL A 349 -9.25 -6.48 -15.66
CA VAL A 349 -8.82 -6.91 -17.00
C VAL A 349 -9.62 -6.14 -18.05
N ASP A 350 -10.95 -6.18 -17.95
CA ASP A 350 -11.87 -5.54 -18.90
C ASP A 350 -12.71 -4.44 -18.24
N SER A 351 -12.77 -4.44 -16.90
CA SER A 351 -13.55 -3.52 -16.08
C SER A 351 -12.73 -2.96 -14.91
N MET A 352 -13.06 -1.72 -14.51
CA MET A 352 -12.44 -0.99 -13.40
C MET A 352 -13.46 -0.80 -12.27
N PRO A 353 -13.01 -0.41 -11.06
CA PRO A 353 -13.91 -0.02 -9.99
C PRO A 353 -14.88 1.08 -10.43
N GLU A 354 -16.15 0.94 -10.06
CA GLU A 354 -17.21 1.87 -10.44
C GLU A 354 -18.19 2.09 -9.28
N ILE A 355 -18.54 3.35 -9.02
CA ILE A 355 -19.69 3.72 -8.18
C ILE A 355 -20.96 3.51 -8.99
N VAL A 356 -21.75 2.49 -8.63
CA VAL A 356 -22.99 2.13 -9.33
C VAL A 356 -24.21 2.87 -8.81
N ARG A 357 -24.17 3.29 -7.54
CA ARG A 357 -25.26 4.01 -6.87
C ARG A 357 -24.69 4.83 -5.72
N THR A 358 -25.32 5.96 -5.44
CA THR A 358 -25.07 6.77 -4.25
C THR A 358 -26.37 6.96 -3.47
N GLU A 359 -26.30 7.02 -2.15
CA GLU A 359 -27.44 7.28 -1.28
C GLU A 359 -27.06 8.23 -0.15
N GLU A 360 -27.89 9.22 0.15
CA GLU A 360 -27.65 10.10 1.31
C GLU A 360 -28.13 9.39 2.58
N THR A 361 -27.30 9.38 3.62
CA THR A 361 -27.64 8.85 4.94
C THR A 361 -27.34 9.85 6.03
N LYS A 362 -28.08 9.79 7.13
CA LYS A 362 -27.82 10.65 8.28
C LYS A 362 -26.76 10.02 9.17
N VAL A 363 -25.89 10.85 9.72
CA VAL A 363 -24.83 10.42 10.63
C VAL A 363 -25.20 10.77 12.08
N LYS A 364 -24.84 9.90 13.02
CA LYS A 364 -25.00 10.09 14.46
C LYS A 364 -23.71 9.82 15.20
N LEU A 365 -23.50 10.58 16.28
CA LEU A 365 -22.49 10.26 17.28
C LEU A 365 -23.05 9.20 18.23
N VAL A 366 -22.40 8.04 18.30
CA VAL A 366 -22.59 7.08 19.39
C VAL A 366 -21.49 7.33 20.41
N TYR A 367 -21.86 7.45 21.68
CA TYR A 367 -20.94 7.68 22.80
C TYR A 367 -21.20 6.64 23.88
N ALA A 368 -20.16 5.92 24.31
CA ALA A 368 -20.28 4.88 25.33
C ALA A 368 -19.29 5.09 26.48
N GLU A 369 -19.72 4.79 27.70
CA GLU A 369 -18.85 4.75 28.89
C GLU A 369 -18.62 3.30 29.31
N VAL A 370 -17.37 2.84 29.27
CA VAL A 370 -17.00 1.46 29.63
C VAL A 370 -16.10 1.49 30.86
N GLU A 371 -16.54 0.83 31.93
CA GLU A 371 -15.75 0.61 33.13
C GLU A 371 -14.96 -0.68 32.99
N TYR A 372 -13.65 -0.61 33.14
CA TYR A 372 -12.76 -1.75 33.32
C TYR A 372 -12.27 -1.81 34.76
N LYS A 373 -12.27 -3.00 35.34
CA LYS A 373 -11.81 -3.24 36.70
C LYS A 373 -10.78 -4.34 36.75
N ASN A 374 -9.66 -4.04 37.40
CA ASN A 374 -8.66 -5.05 37.74
C ASN A 374 -9.14 -5.85 38.95
N THR A 375 -9.50 -7.11 38.74
CA THR A 375 -9.93 -8.03 39.79
C THR A 375 -8.80 -8.89 40.35
N ASP A 376 -7.59 -8.77 39.82
CA ASP A 376 -6.40 -9.46 40.31
C ASP A 376 -5.77 -8.70 41.50
N SER A 377 -4.80 -9.35 42.11
CA SER A 377 -3.95 -8.91 43.22
C SER A 377 -2.71 -8.13 42.76
N LYS A 378 -2.45 -8.04 41.45
CA LYS A 378 -1.28 -7.37 40.86
C LYS A 378 -1.69 -6.10 40.13
N ALA A 379 -0.84 -5.08 40.17
CA ALA A 379 -1.00 -3.90 39.34
C ALA A 379 -0.61 -4.21 37.88
N TYR A 380 -1.32 -3.62 36.94
CA TYR A 380 -1.00 -3.68 35.52
C TYR A 380 -0.57 -2.31 35.01
N GLN A 381 0.24 -2.31 33.96
CA GLN A 381 0.73 -1.13 33.26
C GLN A 381 0.51 -1.32 31.76
N ASP A 382 0.22 -0.23 31.04
CA ASP A 382 -0.01 -0.23 29.59
C ASP A 382 -0.93 -1.37 29.14
N VAL A 383 -2.14 -1.37 29.70
CA VAL A 383 -3.18 -2.38 29.45
C VAL A 383 -3.94 -2.03 28.18
N TRP A 384 -3.87 -2.88 27.17
CA TRP A 384 -4.45 -2.63 25.85
C TRP A 384 -5.98 -2.75 25.87
N TYR A 385 -6.68 -1.82 25.24
CA TYR A 385 -8.14 -1.90 25.13
C TYR A 385 -8.61 -1.71 23.70
N PHE A 386 -9.76 -2.32 23.39
CA PHE A 386 -10.50 -2.16 22.16
C PHE A 386 -11.96 -1.88 22.49
N ALA A 387 -12.60 -1.14 21.59
CA ALA A 387 -14.01 -0.82 21.63
C ALA A 387 -14.45 -0.52 20.20
N ASP A 388 -14.71 -1.56 19.43
CA ASP A 388 -15.24 -1.42 18.08
C ASP A 388 -16.73 -1.71 18.10
N LEU A 389 -17.47 -1.03 17.24
CA LEU A 389 -18.86 -1.36 16.98
C LEU A 389 -18.92 -2.50 15.97
N ILE A 390 -19.89 -3.37 16.12
CA ILE A 390 -20.16 -4.45 15.16
C ILE A 390 -21.67 -4.45 14.88
N PRO A 391 -22.09 -4.07 13.67
CA PRO A 391 -23.49 -4.15 13.28
C PRO A 391 -23.91 -5.60 13.11
N ILE A 392 -24.83 -6.10 13.93
CA ILE A 392 -25.31 -7.49 13.88
C ILE A 392 -26.82 -7.51 13.68
N VAL A 393 -27.28 -8.33 12.75
CA VAL A 393 -28.71 -8.58 12.48
C VAL A 393 -29.05 -10.04 12.74
N LYS A 394 -30.29 -10.31 13.17
CA LYS A 394 -30.82 -11.66 13.33
C LYS A 394 -31.74 -12.02 12.17
N GLU A 395 -31.38 -13.07 11.44
CA GLU A 395 -32.17 -13.65 10.35
C GLU A 395 -32.59 -15.09 10.72
N GLY A 396 -33.81 -15.24 11.24
CA GLY A 396 -34.27 -16.54 11.76
C GLY A 396 -33.44 -16.96 12.98
N ASP A 397 -32.75 -18.09 12.88
CA ASP A 397 -31.92 -18.67 13.95
C ASP A 397 -30.43 -18.33 13.80
N THR A 398 -30.08 -17.48 12.83
CA THR A 398 -28.71 -17.08 12.51
C THR A 398 -28.51 -15.58 12.75
N TYR A 399 -27.40 -15.22 13.38
CA TYR A 399 -26.90 -13.86 13.49
C TYR A 399 -25.88 -13.62 12.40
N LYS A 400 -25.90 -12.43 11.79
CA LYS A 400 -24.99 -12.04 10.73
C LYS A 400 -24.43 -10.65 10.98
N ILE A 401 -23.21 -10.43 10.55
CA ILE A 401 -22.71 -9.06 10.39
C ILE A 401 -23.57 -8.38 9.34
N PHE A 402 -24.10 -7.20 9.66
CA PHE A 402 -24.94 -6.45 8.73
C PHE A 402 -24.08 -6.01 7.56
N ASP A 403 -24.51 -6.44 6.37
CA ASP A 403 -23.93 -6.03 5.11
C ASP A 403 -25.01 -5.27 4.32
N ARG A 404 -24.65 -4.06 3.88
CA ARG A 404 -25.53 -3.17 3.11
C ARG A 404 -25.52 -3.53 1.61
N THR A 405 -24.63 -4.42 1.17
CA THR A 405 -24.53 -4.81 -0.23
C THR A 405 -25.83 -5.44 -0.74
N ASP A 406 -26.07 -5.26 -2.04
CA ASP A 406 -27.12 -5.96 -2.78
C ASP A 406 -26.54 -6.54 -4.07
N GLU A 407 -27.38 -7.16 -4.90
CA GLU A 407 -26.96 -7.80 -6.16
C GLU A 407 -26.28 -6.86 -7.18
N THR A 408 -26.29 -5.54 -6.93
CA THR A 408 -25.74 -4.53 -7.84
C THR A 408 -24.34 -4.06 -7.46
N CYS A 409 -23.83 -4.37 -6.28
CA CYS A 409 -22.54 -3.90 -5.77
C CYS A 409 -21.76 -5.00 -5.05
N ASP A 410 -20.44 -4.82 -4.95
CA ASP A 410 -19.53 -5.73 -4.24
C ASP A 410 -19.24 -5.24 -2.81
N TYR A 411 -19.26 -3.92 -2.57
CA TYR A 411 -19.07 -3.30 -1.26
C TYR A 411 -19.73 -1.91 -1.19
N VAL A 412 -19.96 -1.41 0.03
CA VAL A 412 -20.60 -0.12 0.29
C VAL A 412 -19.84 0.62 1.39
N ASP A 413 -19.34 1.81 1.06
CA ASP A 413 -18.59 2.65 2.00
C ASP A 413 -19.27 4.00 2.18
N ASN A 414 -18.99 4.65 3.31
CA ASN A 414 -19.24 6.05 3.50
C ASN A 414 -18.20 6.89 2.73
N GLU A 415 -18.64 7.95 2.06
CA GLU A 415 -17.74 8.90 1.38
C GLU A 415 -16.80 9.58 2.39
N ASN A 416 -17.31 9.87 3.60
CA ASN A 416 -16.48 10.36 4.69
C ASN A 416 -15.89 9.19 5.50
N THR A 417 -14.56 9.07 5.49
CA THR A 417 -13.80 8.00 6.18
C THR A 417 -13.89 8.04 7.71
N GLY A 418 -14.44 9.11 8.28
CA GLY A 418 -14.68 9.25 9.72
C GLY A 418 -15.97 8.58 10.19
N VAL A 419 -16.86 8.17 9.26
CA VAL A 419 -18.05 7.36 9.56
C VAL A 419 -17.67 5.89 9.46
N ARG A 420 -17.40 5.26 10.61
CA ARG A 420 -16.92 3.87 10.68
C ARG A 420 -17.17 3.25 12.04
N HIS A 421 -17.10 1.94 12.11
CA HIS A 421 -17.34 1.18 13.33
C HIS A 421 -16.09 0.98 14.20
N GLU A 422 -14.90 1.21 13.68
CA GLU A 422 -13.65 1.18 14.44
C GLU A 422 -13.59 2.35 15.44
N MET A 423 -13.00 2.11 16.62
CA MET A 423 -12.77 3.12 17.64
C MET A 423 -12.11 4.39 17.08
N CYS A 424 -12.80 5.53 17.14
CA CYS A 424 -12.29 6.81 16.63
C CYS A 424 -11.87 7.79 17.73
N TYR A 425 -12.36 7.57 18.94
CA TYR A 425 -12.17 8.42 20.10
C TYR A 425 -12.06 7.56 21.36
N ALA A 426 -11.06 7.85 22.21
CA ALA A 426 -10.95 7.29 23.55
C ALA A 426 -10.27 8.30 24.49
N ASP A 427 -10.93 8.66 25.59
CA ASP A 427 -10.46 9.74 26.49
C ASP A 427 -9.31 9.34 27.44
N VAL A 428 -8.97 8.05 27.50
CA VAL A 428 -7.84 7.51 28.27
C VAL A 428 -6.75 7.03 27.31
N SER A 429 -5.60 7.68 27.28
CA SER A 429 -4.50 7.29 26.40
C SER A 429 -3.22 6.95 27.15
N GLY A 430 -2.47 5.96 26.67
CA GLY A 430 -1.21 5.46 27.25
C GLY A 430 -0.27 4.86 26.20
N GLY A 431 0.73 4.08 26.62
CA GLY A 431 1.55 3.28 25.69
C GLY A 431 2.74 3.99 25.03
N GLY A 432 3.02 5.26 25.32
CA GLY A 432 4.20 5.97 24.79
C GLY A 432 4.13 6.23 23.28
N SER A 433 5.17 5.83 22.53
CA SER A 433 5.16 5.88 21.07
C SER A 433 4.40 4.69 20.47
N GLY A 434 3.52 4.94 19.49
CA GLY A 434 2.70 3.94 18.82
C GLY A 434 1.19 4.13 19.08
N PRO A 435 0.39 3.04 19.00
CA PRO A 435 -1.04 3.07 19.31
C PRO A 435 -1.29 3.65 20.71
N LYS A 436 -2.31 4.49 20.84
CA LYS A 436 -2.59 5.22 22.09
C LYS A 436 -3.67 4.55 22.96
N ASN A 437 -4.14 3.37 22.57
CA ASN A 437 -5.26 2.67 23.19
C ASN A 437 -4.85 1.82 24.42
N TYR A 438 -4.14 2.43 25.37
CA TYR A 438 -3.70 1.77 26.59
C TYR A 438 -4.18 2.51 27.85
N ILE A 439 -4.62 1.76 28.86
CA ILE A 439 -4.74 2.28 30.23
C ILE A 439 -3.31 2.29 30.81
N PRO A 440 -2.75 3.47 31.17
CA PRO A 440 -1.36 3.56 31.59
C PRO A 440 -1.05 2.71 32.84
N GLU A 441 -1.94 2.73 33.82
CA GLU A 441 -1.78 2.03 35.09
C GLU A 441 -3.16 1.61 35.62
N LEU A 442 -3.25 0.40 36.17
CA LEU A 442 -4.46 -0.11 36.81
C LEU A 442 -4.12 -0.98 38.04
N GLN A 443 -4.36 -0.44 39.23
CA GLN A 443 -4.05 -1.06 40.52
C GLN A 443 -5.01 -2.21 40.88
N PRO A 444 -4.63 -3.12 41.79
CA PRO A 444 -5.51 -4.17 42.29
C PRO A 444 -6.83 -3.59 42.85
N GLY A 445 -7.96 -4.04 42.30
CA GLY A 445 -9.30 -3.58 42.70
C GLY A 445 -9.69 -2.21 42.17
N GLU A 446 -8.82 -1.51 41.45
CA GLU A 446 -9.12 -0.22 40.81
C GLU A 446 -10.03 -0.40 39.60
N SER A 447 -10.84 0.63 39.34
CA SER A 447 -11.65 0.72 38.14
C SER A 447 -11.35 2.01 37.40
N VAL A 448 -11.27 1.92 36.09
CA VAL A 448 -11.14 3.06 35.17
C VAL A 448 -12.34 3.07 34.23
N THR A 449 -12.91 4.24 33.99
CA THR A 449 -13.94 4.42 32.98
C THR A 449 -13.36 5.13 31.79
N ILE A 450 -13.41 4.48 30.64
CA ILE A 450 -13.01 5.02 29.35
C ILE A 450 -14.29 5.42 28.61
N ARG A 451 -14.27 6.58 27.96
CA ARG A 451 -15.34 6.98 27.05
C ARG A 451 -14.88 6.86 25.61
N PHE A 452 -15.73 6.22 24.84
CA PHE A 452 -15.54 5.94 23.43
C PHE A 452 -16.58 6.67 22.61
N ALA A 453 -16.23 7.02 21.38
CA ALA A 453 -17.18 7.59 20.46
C ALA A 453 -16.87 7.24 18.99
N TRP A 454 -17.95 7.17 18.22
CA TRP A 454 -17.96 6.81 16.80
C TRP A 454 -18.98 7.68 16.08
N LEU A 455 -18.71 8.04 14.82
CA LEU A 455 -19.75 8.51 13.91
C LEU A 455 -20.21 7.31 13.07
N VAL A 456 -21.52 7.06 13.06
CA VAL A 456 -22.14 5.92 12.39
C VAL A 456 -23.42 6.35 11.66
N ASN A 457 -23.88 5.53 10.72
CA ASN A 457 -25.13 5.77 10.01
C ASN A 457 -26.34 5.60 10.95
N GLU A 458 -27.29 6.54 10.91
CA GLU A 458 -28.48 6.56 11.79
C GLU A 458 -29.32 5.28 11.65
N ASP A 459 -29.39 4.72 10.44
CA ASP A 459 -30.16 3.52 10.14
C ASP A 459 -29.48 2.22 10.59
N GLU A 460 -28.29 2.28 11.18
CA GLU A 460 -27.59 1.14 11.76
C GLU A 460 -27.70 1.08 13.28
N LEU A 461 -28.18 2.14 13.95
CA LEU A 461 -28.19 2.26 15.41
C LEU A 461 -28.80 1.04 16.12
N ASP A 462 -29.92 0.53 15.60
CA ASP A 462 -30.65 -0.62 16.16
C ASP A 462 -29.97 -1.97 15.94
N LYS A 463 -28.81 -1.98 15.27
CA LYS A 463 -27.99 -3.17 14.96
C LYS A 463 -26.67 -3.16 15.71
N LEU A 464 -26.33 -2.09 16.44
CA LEU A 464 -24.99 -1.92 16.99
C LEU A 464 -24.77 -2.73 18.26
N TYR A 465 -23.75 -3.58 18.20
CA TYR A 465 -23.16 -4.22 19.36
C TYR A 465 -21.76 -3.65 19.60
N LEU A 466 -21.34 -3.60 20.87
CA LEU A 466 -19.97 -3.23 21.22
C LEU A 466 -19.11 -4.48 21.40
N ASN A 467 -17.99 -4.53 20.67
CA ASN A 467 -16.96 -5.54 20.77
C ASN A 467 -15.73 -4.99 21.51
N LEU A 468 -15.38 -5.60 22.63
CA LEU A 468 -14.21 -5.22 23.43
C LEU A 468 -12.93 -6.03 23.09
N ASN A 469 -12.98 -6.85 22.02
CA ASN A 469 -11.89 -7.73 21.57
C ASN A 469 -11.25 -7.29 20.23
N GLY A 470 -11.66 -6.16 19.64
CA GLY A 470 -10.92 -5.50 18.55
C GLY A 470 -11.08 -6.09 17.13
N ASN A 471 -12.22 -6.70 16.81
CA ASN A 471 -12.49 -7.26 15.48
C ASN A 471 -13.88 -6.83 14.97
N LEU A 472 -14.00 -6.56 13.67
CA LEU A 472 -15.27 -6.16 13.04
C LEU A 472 -16.11 -7.33 12.51
N VAL A 473 -15.67 -8.56 12.75
CA VAL A 473 -16.36 -9.81 12.37
C VAL A 473 -16.39 -10.77 13.56
N PHE A 474 -17.14 -11.87 13.44
CA PHE A 474 -17.14 -12.89 14.49
C PHE A 474 -15.81 -13.62 14.52
N THR A 475 -15.34 -13.90 15.73
CA THR A 475 -14.23 -14.81 16.00
C THR A 475 -14.67 -15.75 17.12
N GLU A 476 -14.06 -16.93 17.23
CA GLU A 476 -14.37 -17.87 18.32
C GLU A 476 -14.25 -17.17 19.69
N LYS A 477 -13.18 -16.37 19.86
CA LYS A 477 -12.92 -15.61 21.07
C LYS A 477 -13.92 -14.48 21.31
N GLY A 478 -14.31 -13.76 20.25
CA GLY A 478 -15.35 -12.73 20.34
C GLY A 478 -16.70 -13.33 20.79
N LEU A 479 -17.07 -14.51 20.28
CA LEU A 479 -18.28 -15.23 20.68
C LEU A 479 -18.19 -15.78 22.11
N GLU A 480 -17.01 -16.24 22.54
CA GLU A 480 -16.78 -16.69 23.93
C GLU A 480 -16.92 -15.54 24.94
N ILE A 481 -16.28 -14.39 24.66
CA ILE A 481 -16.37 -13.20 25.52
C ILE A 481 -17.78 -12.60 25.47
N GLY A 482 -18.38 -12.58 24.28
CA GLY A 482 -19.68 -11.98 24.01
C GLY A 482 -19.59 -10.51 23.59
N PHE A 483 -20.66 -10.04 22.95
CA PHE A 483 -20.83 -8.66 22.49
C PHE A 483 -21.88 -7.96 23.36
N VAL A 484 -21.79 -6.64 23.51
CA VAL A 484 -22.77 -5.87 24.29
C VAL A 484 -23.81 -5.25 23.36
N ASP A 485 -25.07 -5.66 23.48
CA ASP A 485 -26.20 -5.05 22.77
C ASP A 485 -26.45 -3.64 23.32
N LEU A 486 -26.28 -2.62 22.46
CA LEU A 486 -26.39 -1.22 22.90
C LEU A 486 -27.83 -0.73 23.05
N ASN A 487 -28.83 -1.46 22.51
CA ASN A 487 -30.26 -1.13 22.61
C ASN A 487 -30.59 0.34 22.24
N LEU A 488 -30.04 0.83 21.13
CA LEU A 488 -30.16 2.23 20.70
C LEU A 488 -31.47 2.55 19.97
#